data_AF-A0A1S8X5F3-F1
#
_entry.id   AF-A0A1S8X5F3-F1
#
_cell.length_a   1.000
_cell.length_b   1.000
_cell.length_c   1.000
_cell.angle_alpha   90.00
_cell.angle_beta   90.00
_cell.angle_gamma   90.00
#
_symmetry.space_group_name_H-M   'P 1'
#
loop_
_entity.id
_entity.type
_entity.pdbx_description
1 polymer ?
#
loop_
_entity_poly.entity_id
_entity_poly.type
_entity_poly.pdbx_seq_one_letter_code
_entity_poly.pdbx_strand_id
1 'polypeptide(L)'
;LERPIHLSFDIDAIDPTLAPSTGTPVPGGLTLREGLRICEAVHATGKLSVVELVELNPLIGTQCEVDRTISTAVTLLKACLGYRRSGNLPRELHSLSDEGILSMADKRKKDDHDG
;
A
#
# COMPACT_ATOMS: atom_id res chain seq x y z
N LEU A 1 21.29 4.69 10.21
CA LEU A 1 20.68 6.03 10.40
C LEU A 1 20.31 6.17 11.86
N GLU A 2 20.89 7.13 12.57
CA GLU A 2 20.62 7.33 14.01
C GLU A 2 19.57 8.39 14.29
N ARG A 3 19.29 9.26 13.31
CA ARG A 3 18.37 10.40 13.46
C ARG A 3 16.95 10.07 12.97
N PRO A 4 15.91 10.71 13.53
CA PRO A 4 14.55 10.67 12.99
C PRO A 4 14.51 11.19 11.54
N ILE A 5 13.65 10.60 10.71
CA ILE A 5 13.40 11.00 9.32
C ILE A 5 12.07 11.74 9.25
N HIS A 6 12.09 12.94 8.69
CA HIS A 6 10.91 13.65 8.22
C HIS A 6 10.83 13.47 6.70
N LEU A 7 9.77 12.82 6.22
CA LEU A 7 9.51 12.63 4.80
C LEU A 7 8.46 13.65 4.34
N SER A 8 8.90 14.69 3.64
CA SER A 8 8.01 15.58 2.89
C SER A 8 7.85 15.03 1.48
N PHE A 9 6.63 14.64 1.12
CA PHE A 9 6.33 14.03 -0.17
C PHE A 9 5.33 14.92 -0.92
N ASP A 10 5.77 15.50 -2.04
CA ASP A 10 4.88 16.19 -2.96
C ASP A 10 4.18 15.19 -3.89
N ILE A 11 2.85 15.25 -4.01
CA ILE A 11 2.12 14.34 -4.91
C ILE A 11 2.52 14.55 -6.37
N ASP A 12 2.98 15.75 -6.74
CA ASP A 12 3.41 16.09 -8.10
C ASP A 12 4.78 15.50 -8.48
N ALA A 13 5.49 14.88 -7.53
CA ALA A 13 6.67 14.06 -7.82
C ALA A 13 6.29 12.77 -8.56
N ILE A 14 5.04 12.30 -8.45
CA ILE A 14 4.50 11.18 -9.22
C ILE A 14 4.08 11.68 -10.59
N ASP A 15 4.34 10.86 -11.63
CA ASP A 15 3.95 11.19 -12.98
C ASP A 15 2.44 11.56 -13.09
N PRO A 16 2.09 12.64 -13.83
CA PRO A 16 0.71 13.12 -13.94
C PRO A 16 -0.29 12.09 -14.50
N THR A 17 0.17 11.00 -15.11
CA THR A 17 -0.72 9.89 -15.49
C THR A 17 -1.41 9.23 -14.28
N LEU A 18 -0.81 9.31 -13.10
CA LEU A 18 -1.30 8.75 -11.83
C LEU A 18 -1.59 9.81 -10.75
N ALA A 19 -1.02 11.01 -10.87
CA ALA A 19 -1.27 12.14 -9.97
C ALA A 19 -1.63 13.45 -10.73
N PRO A 20 -2.68 13.45 -11.57
CA PRO A 20 -3.05 14.64 -12.36
C PRO A 20 -3.62 15.80 -11.54
N SER A 21 -4.23 15.54 -10.37
CA SER A 21 -4.95 16.55 -9.57
C SER A 21 -4.03 17.28 -8.59
N THR A 22 -3.08 18.03 -9.15
CA THR A 22 -2.11 18.91 -8.47
C THR A 22 -2.00 20.24 -9.21
N GLY A 23 -1.49 21.28 -8.53
CA GLY A 23 -1.29 22.61 -9.11
C GLY A 23 -0.21 22.66 -10.20
N THR A 24 0.78 21.77 -10.15
CA THR A 24 2.00 21.83 -10.98
C THR A 24 2.37 20.46 -11.59
N PRO A 25 1.53 19.86 -12.45
CA PRO A 25 1.84 18.56 -13.05
C PRO A 25 3.04 18.67 -14.03
N VAL A 26 4.10 17.90 -13.77
CA VAL A 26 5.29 17.82 -14.63
C VAL A 26 5.46 16.41 -15.21
N PRO A 27 5.42 16.23 -16.55
CA PRO A 27 5.59 14.92 -17.19
C PRO A 27 6.96 14.29 -16.92
N GLY A 28 7.01 12.94 -16.89
CA GLY A 28 8.26 12.20 -16.65
C GLY A 28 8.62 12.10 -15.17
N GLY A 29 7.62 12.22 -14.30
CA GLY A 29 7.76 12.03 -12.86
C GLY A 29 7.99 10.57 -12.48
N LEU A 30 8.07 10.32 -11.17
CA LEU A 30 8.22 8.96 -10.65
C LEU A 30 7.01 8.11 -11.05
N THR A 31 7.26 6.87 -11.45
CA THR A 31 6.20 5.88 -11.48
C THR A 31 5.73 5.61 -10.04
N LEU A 32 4.47 5.18 -9.88
CA LEU A 32 3.97 4.78 -8.55
C LEU A 32 4.84 3.70 -7.90
N ARG A 33 5.43 2.79 -8.69
CA ARG A 33 6.29 1.74 -8.15
C ARG A 33 7.57 2.30 -7.55
N GLU A 34 8.15 3.34 -8.13
CA GLU A 34 9.35 4.02 -7.61
C GLU A 34 9.01 4.82 -6.36
N GLY A 35 7.91 5.58 -6.37
CA GLY A 35 7.42 6.27 -5.18
C GLY A 35 7.20 5.30 -4.01
N LEU A 36 6.56 4.16 -4.27
CA LEU A 36 6.38 3.11 -3.26
C LEU A 36 7.70 2.53 -2.76
N ARG A 37 8.73 2.40 -3.61
CA ARG A 37 10.05 1.92 -3.15
C ARG A 37 10.72 2.90 -2.20
N ILE A 38 10.55 4.20 -2.42
CA ILE A 38 11.04 5.24 -1.50
C ILE A 38 10.32 5.09 -0.16
N CYS A 39 8.99 5.06 -0.16
CA CYS A 39 8.18 4.92 1.06
C CYS A 39 8.51 3.63 1.84
N GLU A 40 8.60 2.50 1.15
CA GLU A 40 8.97 1.20 1.75
C GLU A 40 10.39 1.22 2.34
N ALA A 41 11.36 1.82 1.63
CA ALA A 41 12.74 1.91 2.10
C ALA A 41 12.86 2.82 3.33
N VAL A 42 12.17 3.97 3.31
CA VAL A 42 12.12 4.90 4.45
C VAL A 42 11.46 4.23 5.66
N HIS A 43 10.33 3.54 5.47
CA HIS A 43 9.68 2.77 6.53
C HIS A 43 10.61 1.70 7.12
N ALA A 44 11.29 0.94 6.26
CA ALA A 44 12.18 -0.14 6.68
C ALA A 44 13.36 0.31 7.55
N THR A 45 13.71 1.60 7.54
CA THR A 45 14.73 2.15 8.46
C THR A 45 14.30 2.09 9.92
N GLY A 46 12.99 2.02 10.21
CA GLY A 46 12.44 2.19 11.55
C GLY A 46 12.64 3.60 12.13
N LYS A 47 12.97 4.59 11.29
CA LYS A 47 13.27 5.97 11.70
C LYS A 47 12.29 7.01 11.15
N LEU A 48 11.29 6.62 10.37
CA LEU A 48 10.24 7.54 9.93
C LEU A 48 9.49 8.09 11.15
N SER A 49 9.64 9.40 11.39
CA SER A 49 9.00 10.09 12.51
C SER A 49 7.82 10.94 12.07
N VAL A 50 7.90 11.54 10.88
CA VAL A 50 6.83 12.35 10.31
C VAL A 50 6.79 12.08 8.81
N VAL A 51 5.59 11.99 8.26
CA VAL A 51 5.34 12.04 6.82
C VAL A 51 4.26 13.08 6.56
N GLU A 52 4.51 13.97 5.60
CA GLU A 52 3.52 14.88 5.04
C GLU A 52 3.36 14.57 3.55
N LEU A 53 2.11 14.60 3.07
CA LEU A 53 1.77 14.45 1.66
C LEU A 53 1.06 15.72 1.21
N VAL A 54 1.68 16.46 0.30
CA VAL A 54 1.30 17.84 -0.05
C VAL A 54 0.82 17.96 -1.50
N GLU A 55 0.34 19.15 -1.87
CA GLU A 55 -0.13 19.55 -3.22
C GLU A 55 -1.26 18.72 -3.85
N LEU A 56 -2.03 17.98 -3.04
CA LEU A 56 -3.32 17.46 -3.51
C LEU A 56 -4.31 18.60 -3.73
N ASN A 57 -4.85 18.69 -4.94
CA ASN A 57 -5.91 19.65 -5.27
C ASN A 57 -7.11 18.97 -5.97
N PRO A 58 -8.13 18.53 -5.21
CA PRO A 58 -9.32 17.89 -5.75
C PRO A 58 -10.20 18.78 -6.66
N LEU A 59 -9.90 20.07 -6.77
CA LEU A 59 -10.60 20.99 -7.67
C LEU A 59 -10.03 20.99 -9.10
N ILE A 60 -8.92 20.28 -9.32
CA ILE A 60 -8.25 20.17 -10.62
C ILE A 60 -8.52 18.79 -11.24
N GLY A 61 -9.00 18.80 -12.48
CA GLY A 61 -9.28 17.59 -13.27
C GLY A 61 -10.72 17.09 -13.17
N THR A 62 -10.99 15.98 -13.85
CA THR A 62 -12.25 15.23 -13.79
C THR A 62 -12.33 14.41 -12.50
N GLN A 63 -13.54 13.96 -12.12
CA GLN A 63 -13.72 13.11 -10.94
C GLN A 63 -12.82 11.85 -10.98
N CYS A 64 -12.67 11.24 -12.16
CA CYS A 64 -11.81 10.06 -12.33
C CYS A 64 -10.32 10.37 -12.07
N GLU A 65 -9.86 11.56 -12.46
CA GLU A 65 -8.48 12.02 -12.23
C GLU A 65 -8.24 12.32 -10.74
N VAL A 66 -9.22 12.93 -10.08
CA VAL A 66 -9.21 13.18 -8.64
C VAL A 66 -9.15 11.86 -7.87
N ASP A 67 -10.05 10.92 -8.17
CA ASP A 67 -10.08 9.60 -7.53
C ASP A 67 -8.76 8.84 -7.72
N ARG A 68 -8.14 8.97 -8.90
CA ARG A 68 -6.85 8.37 -9.20
C ARG A 68 -5.73 8.98 -8.36
N THR A 69 -5.67 10.31 -8.28
CA THR A 69 -4.69 11.04 -7.46
C THR A 69 -4.84 10.67 -5.98
N ILE A 70 -6.08 10.61 -5.47
CA ILE A 70 -6.39 10.19 -4.10
C ILE A 70 -5.95 8.74 -3.86
N SER A 71 -6.25 7.83 -4.79
CA SER A 71 -5.83 6.43 -4.69
C SER A 71 -4.30 6.28 -4.65
N THR A 72 -3.59 7.03 -5.49
CA THR A 72 -2.13 7.12 -5.50
C THR A 72 -1.59 7.62 -4.15
N ALA A 73 -2.13 8.73 -3.64
CA ALA A 73 -1.80 9.32 -2.34
C ALA A 73 -1.98 8.34 -1.18
N VAL A 74 -3.15 7.69 -1.09
CA VAL A 74 -3.47 6.69 -0.06
C VAL A 74 -2.50 5.51 -0.15
N THR A 75 -2.13 5.09 -1.36
CA THR A 75 -1.23 3.96 -1.57
C THR A 75 0.19 4.27 -1.11
N LEU A 76 0.70 5.48 -1.36
CA LEU A 76 1.99 5.95 -0.85
C LEU A 76 2.01 6.03 0.68
N LEU A 77 0.97 6.64 1.29
CA LEU A 77 0.87 6.76 2.74
C LEU A 77 0.80 5.39 3.42
N LYS A 78 0.04 4.44 2.86
CA LYS A 78 0.02 3.05 3.36
C LYS A 78 1.41 2.42 3.38
N ALA A 79 2.21 2.63 2.33
CA ALA A 79 3.57 2.11 2.27
C ALA A 79 4.50 2.76 3.31
N CYS A 80 4.39 4.08 3.53
CA CYS A 80 5.11 4.77 4.62
C CYS A 80 4.79 4.16 6.01
N LEU A 81 3.54 3.70 6.19
CA LEU A 81 3.06 3.09 7.43
C LEU A 81 3.26 1.57 7.50
N GLY A 82 4.00 0.98 6.55
CA GLY A 82 4.42 -0.42 6.61
C GLY A 82 3.51 -1.42 5.90
N TYR A 83 2.56 -0.95 5.09
CA TYR A 83 1.91 -1.83 4.13
C TYR A 83 2.94 -2.34 3.11
N ARG A 84 3.04 -3.65 2.96
CA ARG A 84 3.98 -4.29 2.03
C ARG A 84 3.23 -4.89 0.85
N ARG A 85 3.73 -4.64 -0.36
CA ARG A 85 3.20 -5.26 -1.59
C ARG A 85 3.39 -6.78 -1.64
N SER A 86 4.33 -7.31 -0.85
CA SER A 86 4.52 -8.76 -0.67
C SER A 86 3.46 -9.41 0.22
N GLY A 87 2.52 -8.63 0.77
CA GLY A 87 1.58 -9.07 1.78
C GLY A 87 2.13 -8.94 3.20
N ASN A 88 1.22 -8.95 4.16
CA ASN A 88 1.48 -9.01 5.59
C ASN A 88 0.81 -10.28 6.13
N LEU A 89 1.45 -10.94 7.10
CA LEU A 89 0.80 -12.05 7.80
C LEU A 89 -0.45 -11.52 8.54
N PRO A 90 -1.51 -12.33 8.63
CA PRO A 90 -2.65 -11.96 9.45
C PRO A 90 -2.19 -11.82 10.91
N ARG A 91 -2.85 -10.92 11.66
CA ARG A 91 -2.54 -10.75 13.09
C ARG A 91 -2.86 -12.02 13.88
N GLU A 92 -3.91 -12.71 13.47
CA GLU A 92 -4.37 -13.98 14.04
C GLU A 92 -4.45 -15.00 12.92
N LEU A 93 -3.82 -16.15 13.13
CA LEU A 93 -3.85 -17.24 12.17
C LEU A 93 -5.10 -18.08 12.45
N HIS A 94 -6.06 -18.04 11.55
CA HIS A 94 -7.26 -18.88 11.63
C HIS A 94 -7.05 -20.15 10.80
N SER A 95 -7.39 -21.30 11.38
CA SER A 95 -7.46 -22.58 10.69
C SER A 95 -8.91 -23.06 10.56
N LEU A 96 -9.20 -23.81 9.50
CA LEU A 96 -10.49 -24.48 9.33
C LEU A 96 -10.82 -25.44 10.49
N SER A 97 -9.78 -26.03 11.10
CA SER A 97 -9.91 -26.88 12.29
C SER A 97 -10.47 -26.14 13.50
N ASP A 98 -10.17 -24.85 13.62
CA ASP A 98 -10.54 -24.03 14.78
C ASP A 98 -12.04 -23.75 14.78
N GLU A 99 -12.65 -23.74 13.59
CA GLU A 99 -14.09 -23.56 13.37
C GLU A 99 -14.86 -24.89 13.28
N GLY A 100 -14.20 -26.02 13.53
CA GLY A 100 -14.80 -27.36 13.42
C GLY A 100 -15.19 -27.75 11.99
N ILE A 101 -14.64 -27.07 10.97
CA ILE A 101 -14.94 -27.34 9.56
C ILE A 101 -14.05 -28.46 9.05
N LEU A 102 -14.65 -29.60 8.70
CA LEU A 102 -13.96 -30.73 8.06
C LEU A 102 -13.48 -30.36 6.66
N SER A 103 -12.16 -30.42 6.45
CA SER A 103 -11.55 -30.16 5.14
C SER A 103 -11.74 -31.35 4.19
N MET A 104 -11.53 -31.11 2.89
CA MET A 104 -11.49 -32.17 1.87
C MET A 104 -10.37 -33.20 2.12
N ALA A 105 -9.32 -32.81 2.84
CA ALA A 105 -8.26 -33.75 3.26
C ALA A 105 -8.76 -34.69 4.38
N ASP A 106 -9.57 -34.17 5.30
CA ASP A 106 -10.13 -34.96 6.42
C ASP A 106 -11.19 -35.95 5.95
N LYS A 107 -12.00 -35.57 4.95
CA LYS A 107 -13.03 -36.45 4.36
C LYS A 107 -12.42 -37.70 3.70
N ARG A 108 -11.33 -37.54 2.93
CA ARG A 108 -10.68 -38.67 2.24
C ARG A 108 -10.13 -39.74 3.18
N LYS A 109 -9.63 -39.36 4.36
CA LYS A 109 -9.18 -40.31 5.37
C LYS A 109 -10.32 -41.12 5.99
N LYS A 110 -11.55 -40.59 5.99
CA LYS A 110 -12.72 -41.29 6.53
C LYS A 110 -13.20 -42.37 5.56
N ASP A 111 -13.20 -42.06 4.27
CA ASP A 111 -13.63 -43.01 3.22
C ASP A 111 -12.64 -44.19 3.07
N ASP A 112 -11.34 -43.99 3.32
CA ASP A 112 -10.30 -45.04 3.27
C ASP A 112 -10.31 -45.99 4.50
N HIS A 113 -11.07 -45.69 5.56
CA HIS A 113 -11.15 -46.51 6.78
C HIS A 113 -12.46 -47.31 6.94
N ASP A 114 -13.44 -47.08 6.07
CA ASP A 114 -14.77 -47.71 6.11
C ASP A 114 -15.00 -48.74 4.97
N GLY A 115 -13.92 -49.14 4.27
CA GLY A 115 -13.90 -50.18 3.23
C GLY A 115 -13.01 -51.35 3.58
#